data_AF-A0A9D2GM25-F1
#
_entry.id   AF-A0A9D2GM25-F1
#
_cell.length_a   1.000
_cell.length_b   1.000
_cell.length_c   1.000
_cell.angle_alpha   90.00
_cell.angle_beta   90.00
_cell.angle_gamma   90.00
#
_symmetry.space_group_name_H-M   'P 1'
#
loop_
_entity.id
_entity.type
_entity.pdbx_description
1 polymer ?
#
loop_
_entity_poly.entity_id
_entity_poly.type
_entity_poly.pdbx_seq_one_letter_code
_entity_poly.pdbx_strand_id
1 'polypeptide(L)'
;MTGSYVLNQAMGLLGYRGLEELTGQAEVLQKGLTAVNQIYADLHYTATTRPFAPLTSLGETLLLSERAAVDVMPYGVAMLLAQSESDGDSQQLFAELYNRKRASLSRSDRRLDNLPRGGL
;
A
#
# COMPACT_ATOMS: atom_id res chain seq x y z
N MET A 1 -9.70 4.57 -5.46
CA MET A 1 -8.63 3.62 -5.84
C MET A 1 -9.02 2.23 -5.39
N THR A 2 -8.82 1.18 -6.19
CA THR A 2 -9.22 -0.21 -5.82
C THR A 2 -8.03 -1.06 -5.38
N GLY A 3 -8.29 -2.19 -4.71
CA GLY A 3 -7.26 -3.18 -4.39
C GLY A 3 -6.57 -3.76 -5.63
N SER A 4 -7.32 -3.98 -6.70
CA SER A 4 -6.83 -4.51 -7.99
C SER A 4 -5.84 -3.56 -8.64
N TYR A 5 -6.08 -2.25 -8.57
CA TYR A 5 -5.15 -1.25 -9.06
C TYR A 5 -3.81 -1.35 -8.31
N VAL A 6 -3.84 -1.37 -6.98
CA VAL A 6 -2.64 -1.43 -6.14
C VAL A 6 -1.86 -2.71 -6.41
N LEU A 7 -2.55 -3.85 -6.51
CA LEU A 7 -1.93 -5.12 -6.82
C LEU A 7 -1.25 -5.11 -8.19
N ASN A 8 -1.91 -4.55 -9.22
CA ASN A 8 -1.34 -4.44 -10.55
C ASN A 8 -0.08 -3.56 -10.58
N GLN A 9 -0.07 -2.46 -9.82
CA GLN A 9 1.13 -1.62 -9.67
C GLN A 9 2.26 -2.36 -8.95
N ALA A 10 1.96 -3.07 -7.87
CA ALA A 10 2.95 -3.86 -7.11
C ALA A 10 3.59 -4.94 -7.98
N MET A 11 2.79 -5.61 -8.80
CA MET A 11 3.26 -6.58 -9.78
C MET A 11 4.17 -5.96 -10.84
N GLY A 12 3.81 -4.78 -11.36
CA GLY A 12 4.66 -4.04 -12.29
C GLY A 12 6.02 -3.68 -11.69
N LEU A 13 6.08 -3.37 -10.39
CA LEU A 13 7.34 -3.13 -9.69
C LEU A 13 8.23 -4.38 -9.63
N LEU A 14 7.63 -5.56 -9.53
CA LEU A 14 8.31 -6.86 -9.56
C LEU A 14 8.64 -7.33 -10.99
N GLY A 15 8.29 -6.54 -12.02
CA GLY A 15 8.60 -6.85 -13.41
C GLY A 15 7.55 -7.68 -14.15
N TYR A 16 6.42 -8.02 -13.51
CA TYR A 16 5.29 -8.67 -14.18
C TYR A 16 4.55 -7.67 -15.09
N ARG A 17 4.07 -8.14 -16.24
CA ARG A 17 3.40 -7.30 -17.26
C ARG A 17 1.94 -7.00 -16.95
N GLY A 18 1.39 -7.59 -15.89
CA GLY A 18 0.05 -7.31 -15.38
C GLY A 18 -0.61 -8.54 -14.79
N LEU A 19 -1.75 -8.35 -14.11
CA LEU A 19 -2.54 -9.44 -13.48
C LEU A 19 -2.80 -10.61 -14.43
N GLU A 20 -2.94 -10.33 -15.73
CA GLU A 20 -3.16 -11.31 -16.80
C GLU A 20 -2.06 -12.39 -16.88
N GLU A 21 -0.80 -12.04 -16.59
CA GLU A 21 0.32 -13.00 -16.56
C GLU A 21 0.21 -13.99 -15.38
N LEU A 22 -0.63 -13.65 -14.38
CA LEU A 22 -0.97 -14.46 -13.22
C LEU A 22 -2.42 -14.98 -13.27
N THR A 23 -3.22 -14.59 -14.29
CA THR A 23 -4.64 -14.98 -14.37
C THR A 23 -4.77 -16.46 -14.66
N GLY A 24 -5.40 -17.18 -13.72
CA GLY A 24 -5.62 -18.63 -13.78
C GLY A 24 -5.46 -19.33 -12.43
N GLN A 25 -4.83 -18.67 -11.46
CA GLN A 25 -4.57 -19.25 -10.14
C GLN A 25 -5.31 -18.48 -9.05
N ALA A 26 -6.44 -19.01 -8.57
CA ALA A 26 -7.19 -18.45 -7.46
C ALA A 26 -6.32 -18.19 -6.21
N GLU A 27 -5.28 -19.02 -6.03
CA GLU A 27 -4.30 -18.88 -4.97
C GLU A 27 -3.49 -17.58 -5.06
N VAL A 28 -3.10 -17.16 -6.27
CA VAL A 28 -2.33 -15.92 -6.48
C VAL A 28 -3.20 -14.70 -6.17
N LEU A 29 -4.46 -14.71 -6.59
CA LEU A 29 -5.42 -13.64 -6.26
C LEU A 29 -5.70 -13.57 -4.75
N GLN A 30 -5.78 -14.72 -4.08
CA GLN A 30 -5.97 -14.77 -2.63
C GLN A 30 -4.74 -14.26 -1.86
N LYS A 31 -3.53 -14.61 -2.31
CA LYS A 31 -2.27 -14.08 -1.78
C LYS A 31 -2.19 -12.57 -2.00
N GLY A 32 -2.54 -12.10 -3.19
CA GLY A 32 -2.61 -10.69 -3.53
C GLY A 32 -3.60 -9.91 -2.65
N LEU A 33 -4.81 -10.43 -2.45
CA LEU A 33 -5.80 -9.82 -1.56
C LEU A 33 -5.30 -9.76 -0.11
N THR A 34 -4.67 -10.83 0.37
CA THR A 34 -4.05 -10.87 1.71
C THR A 34 -2.97 -9.80 1.86
N ALA A 35 -2.06 -9.69 0.88
CA ALA A 35 -0.99 -8.69 0.89
C ALA A 35 -1.55 -7.25 0.84
N VAL A 36 -2.55 -7.01 -0.02
CA VAL A 36 -3.24 -5.72 -0.10
C VAL A 36 -3.88 -5.36 1.24
N ASN A 37 -4.62 -6.27 1.87
CA ASN A 37 -5.26 -6.02 3.16
C ASN A 37 -4.27 -5.79 4.29
N GLN A 38 -3.13 -6.46 4.28
CA GLN A 38 -2.08 -6.28 5.30
C GLN A 38 -1.52 -4.85 5.26
N ILE A 39 -1.18 -4.35 4.08
CA ILE A 39 -0.65 -2.99 3.93
C ILE A 39 -1.77 -1.95 4.09
N TYR A 40 -3.00 -2.28 3.67
CA TYR A 40 -4.14 -1.41 3.89
C TYR A 40 -4.37 -1.17 5.38
N ALA A 41 -4.33 -2.23 6.20
CA ALA A 41 -4.45 -2.13 7.64
C ALA A 41 -3.36 -1.24 8.26
N ASP A 42 -2.10 -1.41 7.83
CA ASP A 42 -0.97 -0.61 8.33
C ASP A 42 -1.12 0.89 7.98
N LEU A 43 -1.55 1.21 6.75
CA LEU A 43 -1.77 2.58 6.32
C LEU A 43 -3.06 3.21 6.88
N HIS A 44 -4.12 2.43 7.07
CA HIS A 44 -5.43 2.93 7.48
C HIS A 44 -5.35 3.68 8.82
N TYR A 45 -4.70 3.10 9.82
CA TYR A 45 -4.56 3.74 11.14
C TYR A 45 -3.57 4.91 11.15
N THR A 46 -2.75 5.07 10.12
CA THR A 46 -1.94 6.30 9.96
C THR A 46 -2.75 7.47 9.40
N ALA A 47 -3.88 7.20 8.75
CA ALA A 47 -4.68 8.20 8.04
C ALA A 47 -6.05 8.48 8.69
N THR A 48 -6.58 7.58 9.52
CA THR A 48 -7.91 7.73 10.13
C THR A 48 -8.07 6.97 11.45
N THR A 49 -9.02 7.41 12.26
CA THR A 49 -9.45 6.74 13.50
C THR A 49 -10.70 5.86 13.30
N ARG A 50 -11.21 5.77 12.07
CA ARG A 50 -12.36 4.89 11.76
C ARG A 50 -12.00 3.42 12.00
N PRO A 51 -12.99 2.55 12.27
CA PRO A 51 -12.76 1.12 12.31
C PRO A 51 -12.23 0.62 10.97
N PHE A 52 -11.17 -0.19 11.00
CA PHE A 52 -10.67 -0.84 9.79
C PHE A 52 -11.59 -1.98 9.38
N ALA A 53 -11.92 -2.04 8.09
CA ALA A 53 -12.58 -3.17 7.46
C ALA A 53 -11.71 -3.66 6.29
N PRO A 54 -11.29 -4.95 6.27
CA PRO A 54 -10.54 -5.49 5.15
C PRO A 54 -11.43 -5.58 3.91
N LEU A 55 -10.82 -5.48 2.74
CA LEU A 55 -11.49 -5.75 1.47
C LEU A 55 -11.87 -7.23 1.37
N THR A 56 -13.07 -7.53 0.88
CA THR A 56 -13.49 -8.91 0.60
C THR A 56 -13.12 -9.34 -0.82
N SER A 57 -12.87 -8.37 -1.70
CA SER A 57 -12.44 -8.55 -3.08
C SER A 57 -11.51 -7.42 -3.51
N LEU A 58 -10.63 -7.70 -4.47
CA LEU A 58 -9.71 -6.70 -5.04
C LEU A 58 -10.46 -5.59 -5.80
N GLY A 59 -11.71 -5.81 -6.22
CA GLY A 59 -12.52 -4.79 -6.90
C GLY A 59 -13.01 -3.67 -5.98
N GLU A 60 -12.93 -3.84 -4.65
CA GLU A 60 -13.40 -2.85 -3.69
C GLU A 60 -12.51 -1.62 -3.61
N THR A 61 -13.13 -0.51 -3.22
CA THR A 61 -12.46 0.78 -3.08
C THR A 61 -11.75 0.88 -1.73
N LEU A 62 -10.48 1.27 -1.77
CA LEU A 62 -9.65 1.59 -0.61
C LEU A 62 -10.08 2.94 -0.02
N LEU A 63 -10.26 2.99 1.30
CA LEU A 63 -10.51 4.24 2.05
C LEU A 63 -9.18 4.85 2.52
N LEU A 64 -8.29 5.09 1.57
CA LEU A 64 -7.01 5.77 1.77
C LEU A 64 -6.97 7.04 0.93
N SER A 65 -6.09 7.99 1.31
CA SER A 65 -5.76 9.10 0.42
C SER A 65 -5.11 8.58 -0.86
N GLU A 66 -5.24 9.33 -1.96
CA GLU A 66 -4.64 8.97 -3.23
C GLU A 66 -3.12 8.78 -3.10
N ARG A 67 -2.45 9.69 -2.38
CA ARG A 67 -1.02 9.58 -2.07
C ARG A 67 -0.68 8.28 -1.34
N ALA A 68 -1.46 7.87 -0.34
CA ALA A 68 -1.20 6.61 0.37
C ALA A 68 -1.43 5.40 -0.54
N ALA A 69 -2.53 5.39 -1.31
CA ALA A 69 -2.90 4.26 -2.17
C ALA A 69 -2.00 4.10 -3.41
N VAL A 70 -1.53 5.20 -4.02
CA VAL A 70 -0.74 5.19 -5.27
C VAL A 70 0.75 5.24 -4.97
N ASP A 71 1.19 6.12 -4.08
CA ASP A 71 2.62 6.39 -3.93
C ASP A 71 3.28 5.53 -2.85
N VAL A 72 2.52 4.91 -1.95
CA VAL A 72 3.08 4.20 -0.78
C VAL A 72 2.70 2.72 -0.78
N MET A 73 1.39 2.44 -0.85
CA MET A 73 0.85 1.09 -0.72
C MET A 73 1.45 0.06 -1.69
N PRO A 74 1.70 0.36 -2.99
CA PRO A 74 2.21 -0.65 -3.93
C PRO A 74 3.58 -1.21 -3.53
N TYR A 75 4.45 -0.42 -2.91
CA TYR A 75 5.76 -0.89 -2.44
C TYR A 75 5.62 -1.89 -1.29
N GLY A 76 4.70 -1.65 -0.35
CA GLY A 76 4.43 -2.60 0.73
C GLY A 76 3.86 -3.90 0.19
N VAL A 77 2.97 -3.83 -0.81
CA VAL A 77 2.38 -5.02 -1.43
C VAL A 77 3.45 -5.80 -2.20
N ALA A 78 4.31 -5.12 -2.97
CA ALA A 78 5.42 -5.74 -3.70
C ALA A 78 6.40 -6.43 -2.74
N MET A 79 6.72 -5.81 -1.60
CA MET A 79 7.54 -6.41 -0.53
C MET A 79 6.95 -7.74 -0.03
N LEU A 80 5.64 -7.79 0.26
CA LEU A 80 4.99 -9.01 0.77
C LEU A 80 4.93 -10.11 -0.29
N LEU A 81 4.71 -9.75 -1.55
CA LEU A 81 4.72 -10.71 -2.66
C LEU A 81 6.13 -11.29 -2.86
N ALA A 82 7.16 -10.45 -2.93
CA ALA A 82 8.56 -10.88 -3.03
C ALA A 82 8.96 -11.81 -1.87
N GLN A 83 8.55 -11.48 -0.64
CA GLN A 83 8.75 -12.35 0.52
C GLN A 83 8.12 -13.73 0.32
N SER A 84 6.90 -13.79 -0.22
CA SER A 84 6.19 -15.06 -0.44
C SER A 84 6.85 -15.94 -1.51
N GLU A 85 7.63 -15.33 -2.41
CA GLU A 85 8.36 -15.99 -3.49
C GLU A 85 9.83 -16.24 -3.14
N SER A 86 10.25 -15.91 -1.91
CA SER A 86 11.64 -16.00 -1.45
C SER A 86 12.63 -15.13 -2.27
N ASP A 87 12.14 -14.05 -2.88
CA ASP A 87 12.96 -13.02 -3.51
C ASP A 87 13.41 -11.99 -2.46
N GLY A 88 14.51 -12.30 -1.79
CA GLY A 88 15.05 -11.47 -0.69
C GLY A 88 15.54 -10.09 -1.13
N ASP A 89 16.08 -9.97 -2.36
CA ASP A 89 16.61 -8.70 -2.88
C ASP A 89 15.47 -7.72 -3.14
N SER A 90 14.43 -8.16 -3.85
CA SER A 90 13.22 -7.35 -4.08
C SER A 90 12.50 -7.04 -2.77
N GLN A 91 12.41 -8.02 -1.87
CA GLN A 91 11.81 -7.81 -0.56
C GLN A 91 12.53 -6.69 0.21
N GLN A 92 13.86 -6.71 0.28
CA GLN A 92 14.63 -5.70 0.99
C GLN A 92 14.45 -4.32 0.35
N LEU A 93 14.60 -4.23 -0.97
CA LEU A 93 14.43 -2.98 -1.71
C LEU A 93 13.06 -2.35 -1.46
N PHE A 94 11.99 -3.13 -1.60
CA PHE A 94 10.63 -2.62 -1.45
C PHE A 94 10.26 -2.33 0.00
N ALA A 95 10.83 -3.05 0.97
CA ALA A 95 10.71 -2.72 2.39
C ALA A 95 11.31 -1.33 2.70
N GLU A 96 12.50 -1.03 2.19
CA GLU A 96 13.16 0.27 2.38
C GLU A 96 12.32 1.40 1.75
N LEU A 97 11.85 1.21 0.52
CA LEU A 97 10.99 2.17 -0.18
C LEU A 97 9.67 2.40 0.56
N TYR A 98 9.01 1.32 0.98
CA TYR A 98 7.75 1.39 1.73
C TYR A 98 7.92 2.17 3.03
N ASN A 99 8.90 1.81 3.86
CA ASN A 99 9.12 2.46 5.15
C ASN A 99 9.45 3.95 5.00
N ARG A 100 10.33 4.30 4.05
CA ARG A 100 10.68 5.70 3.77
C ARG A 100 9.46 6.52 3.36
N LYS A 101 8.62 5.97 2.47
CA LYS A 101 7.43 6.67 1.98
C LYS A 101 6.31 6.73 3.03
N ARG A 102 6.07 5.65 3.78
CA ARG A 102 5.11 5.62 4.90
C ARG A 102 5.45 6.68 5.95
N ALA A 103 6.73 6.81 6.32
CA ALA A 103 7.18 7.85 7.25
C ALA A 103 6.90 9.28 6.74
N SER A 104 6.84 9.49 5.42
CA SER A 104 6.53 10.80 4.82
C SER A 104 5.04 11.17 4.94
N LEU A 105 4.14 10.18 5.06
CA LEU A 105 2.72 10.42 5.26
C LEU A 105 2.46 11.07 6.63
N SER A 106 3.02 10.49 7.70
CA SER A 106 2.86 10.99 9.07
C SER A 106 3.48 12.39 9.31
N ARG A 107 4.48 12.78 8.51
CA ARG A 107 5.09 14.11 8.58
C ARG A 107 4.25 15.20 7.91
N SER A 108 3.41 14.83 6.96
CA SER A 108 2.59 15.79 6.22
C SER A 108 1.38 16.26 7.06
N ASP A 109 0.81 15.39 7.90
CA ASP A 109 -0.32 15.74 8.79
C ASP A 109 0.09 16.52 10.06
N ARG A 110 1.38 16.50 10.45
CA ARG A 110 1.88 17.24 11.62
C ARG A 110 2.20 18.70 11.36
N ARG A 111 2.15 19.17 10.11
CA ARG A 111 2.20 20.61 9.77
C ARG A 111 0.78 21.18 9.73
N LEU A 112 0.05 21.08 10.84
CA LEU A 112 -0.99 22.06 11.13
C LEU A 112 -0.25 23.33 11.58
N ASP A 113 -0.33 24.36 10.74
CA ASP A 113 0.23 25.69 10.95
C ASP A 113 -0.17 26.26 12.30
N ASN A 114 0.76 26.21 13.25
CA ASN A 114 0.75 27.08 14.41
C ASN A 114 1.66 28.27 14.10
N LEU A 115 1.26 29.12 13.15
CA LEU A 115 1.77 30.49 13.09
C LEU A 115 1.21 31.21 14.32
N PRO A 116 2.04 31.66 15.28
CA PRO A 116 1.53 32.47 16.37
C PRO A 116 0.97 33.75 15.75
N ARG A 117 -0.33 34.00 15.95
CA ARG A 117 -0.90 35.33 15.68
C ARG A 117 -0.25 36.28 16.68
N GLY A 118 0.80 36.97 16.24
CA GLY A 118 1.35 38.11 16.95
C GLY A 118 0.26 39.16 17.08
N GLY A 119 -0.32 39.26 18.27
CA GLY A 119 -1.22 40.34 18.63
C GLY A 119 -0.41 41.63 18.77
N LEU A 120 -0.84 42.66 18.04
CA LEU A 120 -0.51 44.06 18.26
C LEU A 120 -1.26 44.59 19.46
#